data_AF-A0A151WLY6-F1
#
_entry.id   AF-A0A151WLY6-F1
#
_cell.length_a   1.000
_cell.length_b   1.000
_cell.length_c   1.000
_cell.angle_alpha   90.00
_cell.angle_beta   90.00
_cell.angle_gamma   90.00
#
_symmetry.space_group_name_H-M   'P 1'
#
loop_
_entity.id
_entity.type
_entity.pdbx_description
1 polymer ?
#
loop_
_entity_poly.entity_id
_entity_poly.type
_entity_poly.pdbx_seq_one_letter_code
_entity_poly.pdbx_strand_id
1 'polypeptide(L)'
;MHSRIKFTLEVGGDKLNFLDITLIKNERIIESDWFHKPTLSGKFINFHSLHSLTQKKGVIIGMLDIRAVLLSQPKYHLKNIELIVATFLENDYSLEFIFSIINSRLKSFFHKDTSKQGNSDMEDETAKKSCFTVPYLSSISEKFKNITKDMNTSLYYCSLNKLDGIIKDHKDRLQVPTKMSCIQCRDCDATYVGQTGRLLKMRIKEHRNYINKKLPVNL
;
A
#
# COMPACT_ATOMS: atom_id res chain seq x y z
N MET A 1 0.66 -27.66 -14.29
CA MET A 1 0.07 -26.93 -13.17
C MET A 1 -0.44 -27.93 -12.14
N HIS A 2 -0.62 -27.51 -10.89
CA HIS A 2 -1.24 -28.37 -9.87
C HIS A 2 -2.75 -28.45 -10.14
N SER A 3 -3.35 -29.65 -10.09
CA SER A 3 -4.77 -29.89 -10.44
C SER A 3 -5.78 -29.07 -9.62
N ARG A 4 -5.37 -28.58 -8.45
CA ARG A 4 -6.17 -27.73 -7.57
C ARG A 4 -6.16 -26.24 -7.91
N ILE A 5 -5.27 -25.77 -8.80
CA ILE A 5 -5.25 -24.37 -9.21
C ILE A 5 -6.23 -24.21 -10.38
N LYS A 6 -7.37 -23.56 -10.11
CA LYS A 6 -8.37 -23.18 -11.12
C LYS A 6 -8.27 -21.69 -11.35
N PHE A 7 -8.11 -21.28 -12.61
CA PHE A 7 -8.20 -19.87 -12.98
C PHE A 7 -9.65 -19.51 -13.21
N THR A 8 -10.04 -18.34 -12.73
CA THR A 8 -11.34 -17.73 -13.00
C THR A 8 -11.13 -16.61 -14.00
N LEU A 9 -11.90 -16.62 -15.08
CA LEU A 9 -11.99 -15.51 -16.03
C LEU A 9 -13.29 -14.77 -15.72
N GLU A 10 -13.17 -13.50 -15.37
CA GLU A 10 -14.32 -12.60 -15.27
C GLU A 10 -14.41 -11.79 -16.56
N VAL A 11 -15.53 -11.94 -17.28
CA VAL A 11 -15.83 -11.12 -18.47
C VAL A 11 -16.84 -10.08 -18.02
N GLY A 12 -16.36 -8.85 -17.83
CA GLY A 12 -17.21 -7.72 -17.46
C GLY A 12 -18.10 -7.28 -18.62
N GLY A 13 -19.32 -6.84 -18.30
CA GLY A 13 -20.19 -6.11 -19.23
C GLY A 13 -19.85 -4.63 -19.22
N ASP A 14 -20.80 -3.78 -18.84
CA ASP A 14 -20.58 -2.34 -18.70
C ASP A 14 -19.83 -1.95 -17.42
N LYS A 15 -19.63 -2.90 -16.50
CA LYS A 15 -18.86 -2.69 -15.27
C LYS A 15 -17.91 -3.85 -15.02
N LEU A 16 -16.72 -3.54 -14.52
CA LEU A 16 -15.72 -4.53 -14.12
C LEU A 16 -14.99 -4.05 -12.86
N ASN A 17 -14.94 -4.90 -11.84
CA ASN A 17 -14.22 -4.58 -10.60
C ASN A 17 -12.77 -5.07 -10.69
N PHE A 18 -11.82 -4.19 -10.38
CA PHE A 18 -10.42 -4.54 -10.30
C PHE A 18 -9.75 -3.87 -9.10
N LEU A 19 -9.27 -4.70 -8.17
CA LEU A 19 -8.70 -4.27 -6.89
C LEU A 19 -9.66 -3.34 -6.11
N ASP A 20 -9.30 -2.07 -5.95
CA ASP A 20 -10.05 -1.05 -5.22
C ASP A 20 -10.86 -0.14 -6.18
N ILE A 21 -11.04 -0.51 -7.45
CA ILE A 21 -11.70 0.33 -8.47
C ILE A 21 -12.80 -0.44 -9.20
N THR A 22 -13.92 0.23 -9.46
CA THR A 22 -14.94 -0.21 -10.42
C THR A 22 -14.72 0.56 -11.72
N LEU A 23 -14.37 -0.13 -12.79
CA LEU A 23 -14.33 0.44 -14.13
C LEU A 23 -15.75 0.39 -14.72
N ILE A 24 -16.25 1.53 -15.17
CA ILE A 24 -17.60 1.68 -15.73
C ILE A 24 -17.43 2.15 -17.16
N LYS A 25 -17.94 1.38 -18.12
CA LYS A 25 -17.91 1.72 -19.54
C LYS A 25 -19.16 2.54 -19.87
N ASN A 26 -18.97 3.83 -20.11
CA ASN A 26 -20.01 4.71 -20.64
C ASN A 26 -19.68 5.04 -22.09
N GLU A 27 -20.31 4.32 -23.02
CA GLU A 27 -20.10 4.44 -24.46
C GLU A 27 -18.62 4.28 -24.87
N ARG A 28 -17.91 5.40 -25.03
CA ARG A 28 -16.50 5.49 -25.42
C ARG A 28 -15.58 5.93 -24.27
N ILE A 29 -16.12 6.25 -23.11
CA ILE A 29 -15.38 6.74 -21.94
C ILE A 29 -15.38 5.65 -20.87
N ILE A 30 -14.22 5.41 -20.28
CA ILE A 30 -14.10 4.58 -19.09
C ILE A 30 -14.08 5.51 -17.88
N GLU A 31 -15.01 5.28 -16.99
CA GLU A 31 -15.11 5.95 -15.71
C GLU A 31 -14.64 5.03 -14.60
N SER A 32 -14.21 5.62 -13.50
CA SER A 32 -13.79 4.88 -12.31
C SER A 32 -14.51 5.40 -11.08
N ASP A 33 -14.96 4.46 -10.24
CA ASP A 33 -15.43 4.70 -8.88
C ASP A 33 -14.67 3.80 -7.90
N TRP A 34 -14.65 4.18 -6.62
CA TRP A 34 -14.05 3.39 -5.57
C TRP A 34 -14.86 2.12 -5.32
N PHE A 35 -14.24 0.96 -5.57
CA PHE A 35 -14.84 -0.34 -5.29
C PHE A 35 -14.59 -0.80 -3.86
N HIS A 36 -15.64 -1.33 -3.24
CA HIS A 36 -15.59 -1.96 -1.93
C HIS A 36 -15.94 -3.41 -2.10
N LYS A 37 -15.05 -4.30 -1.62
CA LYS A 37 -15.39 -5.72 -1.55
C LYS A 37 -16.61 -5.89 -0.62
N PRO A 38 -17.55 -6.80 -0.92
CA PRO A 38 -18.67 -7.11 -0.03
C PRO A 38 -18.23 -7.54 1.37
N THR A 39 -16.99 -8.00 1.52
CA THR A 39 -16.39 -8.40 2.80
C THR A 39 -15.76 -7.24 3.58
N LEU A 40 -15.92 -5.99 3.13
CA LEU A 40 -15.40 -4.83 3.83
C LEU A 40 -16.16 -4.64 5.15
N SER A 41 -15.47 -4.79 6.27
CA SER A 41 -16.07 -4.71 7.61
C SER A 41 -16.25 -3.29 8.15
N GLY A 42 -15.74 -2.28 7.45
CA GLY A 42 -15.69 -0.90 7.95
C GLY A 42 -14.75 -0.68 9.14
N LYS A 43 -13.99 -1.70 9.57
CA LYS A 43 -13.08 -1.58 10.72
C LYS A 43 -11.72 -1.01 10.30
N PHE A 44 -11.41 0.16 10.83
CA PHE A 44 -10.13 0.84 10.68
C PHE A 44 -9.46 1.00 12.06
N ILE A 45 -8.39 1.79 12.13
CA ILE A 45 -7.75 2.12 13.42
C ILE A 45 -8.78 2.84 14.29
N ASN A 46 -9.27 2.22 15.36
CA ASN A 46 -10.18 2.86 16.31
C ASN A 46 -9.54 4.10 16.95
N PHE A 47 -10.32 5.17 17.17
CA PHE A 47 -9.81 6.44 17.69
C PHE A 47 -9.21 6.33 19.10
N HIS A 48 -9.67 5.41 19.93
CA HIS A 48 -9.16 5.18 21.29
C HIS A 48 -7.97 4.22 21.35
N SER A 49 -7.60 3.61 20.22
CA SER A 49 -6.41 2.75 20.17
C SER A 49 -5.13 3.54 20.45
N LEU A 50 -4.09 2.84 20.94
CA LEU A 50 -2.77 3.38 21.26
C LEU A 50 -1.93 3.67 20.00
N HIS A 51 -2.50 4.42 19.07
CA HIS A 51 -1.84 4.94 17.88
C HIS A 51 -1.72 6.45 17.98
N SER A 52 -0.65 6.99 17.40
CA SER A 52 -0.43 8.43 17.36
C SER A 52 -1.53 9.12 16.55
N LEU A 53 -1.83 10.39 16.87
CA LEU A 53 -2.76 11.19 16.07
C LEU A 53 -2.31 11.28 14.60
N THR A 54 -1.00 11.28 14.32
CA THR A 54 -0.48 11.29 12.95
C THR A 54 -0.89 10.06 12.16
N GLN A 55 -0.84 8.87 12.78
CA GLN A 55 -1.30 7.63 12.14
C GLN A 55 -2.80 7.66 11.89
N LYS A 56 -3.59 8.07 12.89
CA LYS A 56 -5.05 8.23 12.77
C LYS A 56 -5.44 9.19 11.66
N LYS A 57 -4.77 10.35 11.57
CA LYS A 57 -4.89 11.30 10.45
C LYS A 57 -4.51 10.65 9.12
N GLY A 58 -3.42 9.90 9.08
CA GLY A 58 -2.90 9.26 7.87
C GLY A 58 -3.89 8.28 7.24
N VAL A 59 -4.67 7.54 8.04
CA VAL A 59 -5.71 6.63 7.51
C VAL A 59 -6.81 7.43 6.80
N ILE A 60 -7.29 8.52 7.40
CA ILE A 60 -8.31 9.40 6.79
C ILE A 60 -7.79 10.00 5.49
N ILE A 61 -6.57 10.54 5.51
CA ILE A 61 -5.94 11.16 4.33
C ILE A 61 -5.76 10.13 3.21
N GLY A 62 -5.29 8.91 3.52
CA GLY A 62 -5.10 7.86 2.52
C GLY A 62 -6.41 7.45 1.86
N MET A 63 -7.51 7.38 2.61
CA MET A 63 -8.83 7.08 2.04
C MET A 63 -9.37 8.23 1.20
N LEU A 64 -9.24 9.48 1.66
CA LEU A 64 -9.70 10.65 0.93
C LEU A 64 -8.90 10.85 -0.38
N ASP A 65 -7.59 10.98 -0.28
CA ASP A 65 -6.76 11.41 -1.40
C ASP A 65 -6.64 10.33 -2.47
N ILE A 66 -6.36 9.08 -2.07
CA ILE A 66 -6.13 8.00 -3.04
C ILE A 66 -7.46 7.47 -3.55
N ARG A 67 -8.38 7.10 -2.66
CA ARG A 67 -9.58 6.34 -3.06
C ARG A 67 -10.71 7.25 -3.52
N ALA A 68 -11.05 8.26 -2.73
CA ALA A 68 -12.15 9.15 -3.08
C ALA A 68 -11.76 10.16 -4.17
N VAL A 69 -10.54 10.69 -4.20
CA VAL A 69 -10.17 11.73 -5.18
C VAL A 69 -9.41 11.16 -6.38
N LEU A 70 -8.26 10.51 -6.17
CA LEU A 70 -7.38 10.09 -7.27
C LEU A 70 -7.96 8.97 -8.15
N LEU A 71 -8.60 7.98 -7.53
CA LEU A 71 -9.11 6.81 -8.24
C LEU A 71 -10.56 6.94 -8.72
N SER A 72 -11.28 7.99 -8.33
CA SER A 72 -12.69 8.16 -8.66
C SER A 72 -12.97 9.47 -9.37
N GLN A 73 -13.96 9.46 -10.26
CA GLN A 73 -14.37 10.67 -10.98
C GLN A 73 -15.10 11.68 -10.06
N PRO A 74 -15.04 13.00 -10.36
CA PRO A 74 -15.62 14.06 -9.52
C PRO A 74 -17.08 13.85 -9.11
N LYS A 75 -17.89 13.25 -9.99
CA LYS A 75 -19.31 12.96 -9.70
C LYS A 75 -19.54 11.95 -8.57
N TYR A 76 -18.53 11.14 -8.25
CA TYR A 76 -18.57 10.16 -7.17
C TYR A 76 -17.94 10.66 -5.87
N HIS A 77 -17.27 11.82 -5.88
CA HIS A 77 -16.53 12.33 -4.72
C HIS A 77 -17.42 12.54 -3.51
N LEU A 78 -18.61 13.13 -3.68
CA LEU A 78 -19.54 13.40 -2.58
C LEU A 78 -19.95 12.11 -1.86
N LYS A 79 -20.44 11.12 -2.62
CA LYS A 79 -20.81 9.79 -2.13
C LYS A 79 -19.63 9.12 -1.39
N ASN A 80 -18.43 9.19 -1.95
CA ASN A 80 -17.24 8.57 -1.36
C ASN A 80 -16.80 9.28 -0.07
N ILE A 81 -16.94 10.60 0.01
CA ILE A 81 -16.67 11.38 1.22
C ILE A 81 -17.69 11.06 2.32
N GLU A 82 -18.98 10.97 1.99
CA GLU A 82 -20.01 10.55 2.95
C GLU A 82 -19.72 9.17 3.53
N LEU A 83 -19.31 8.22 2.69
CA LEU A 83 -18.91 6.89 3.13
C LEU A 83 -17.69 6.93 4.06
N ILE A 84 -16.69 7.77 3.75
CA ILE A 84 -15.52 7.98 4.62
C ILE A 84 -15.97 8.50 5.99
N VAL A 85 -16.82 9.53 6.02
CA VAL A 85 -17.32 10.11 7.27
C VAL A 85 -18.06 9.06 8.10
N ALA A 86 -19.01 8.33 7.50
CA ALA A 86 -19.75 7.26 8.17
C ALA A 86 -18.81 6.19 8.73
N THR A 87 -17.84 5.74 7.93
CA THR A 87 -16.87 4.73 8.35
C THR A 87 -16.04 5.19 9.56
N PHE A 88 -15.54 6.44 9.57
CA PHE A 88 -14.74 6.90 10.69
C PHE A 88 -15.56 7.22 11.95
N LEU A 89 -16.83 7.60 11.80
CA LEU A 89 -17.76 7.69 12.92
C LEU A 89 -17.96 6.34 13.62
N GLU A 90 -18.12 5.27 12.86
CA GLU A 90 -18.20 3.89 13.39
C GLU A 90 -16.91 3.42 14.09
N ASN A 91 -15.80 4.14 13.92
CA ASN A 91 -14.51 3.89 14.56
C ASN A 91 -14.19 4.91 15.68
N ASP A 92 -15.20 5.60 16.22
CA ASP A 92 -15.16 6.55 17.33
C ASP A 92 -14.38 7.86 17.06
N TYR A 93 -14.26 8.27 15.80
CA TYR A 93 -13.66 9.56 15.46
C TYR A 93 -14.70 10.67 15.64
N SER A 94 -14.30 11.81 16.22
CA SER A 94 -15.18 12.97 16.30
C SER A 94 -15.38 13.62 14.92
N LEU A 95 -16.59 14.13 14.67
CA LEU A 95 -16.91 14.87 13.44
C LEU A 95 -15.96 16.05 13.21
N GLU A 96 -15.67 16.80 14.28
CA GLU A 96 -14.76 17.94 14.23
C GLU A 96 -13.37 17.51 13.71
N PHE A 97 -12.85 16.40 14.22
CA PHE A 97 -11.57 15.88 13.78
C PHE A 97 -11.59 15.45 12.31
N ILE A 98 -12.62 14.69 11.89
CA ILE A 98 -12.77 14.25 10.51
C ILE A 98 -12.85 15.45 9.56
N PHE A 99 -13.76 16.38 9.81
CA PHE A 99 -13.96 17.54 8.95
C PHE A 99 -12.76 18.48 8.95
N SER A 100 -12.04 18.64 10.06
CA SER A 100 -10.81 19.44 10.09
C SER A 100 -9.78 18.93 9.08
N ILE A 101 -9.66 17.60 8.94
CA ILE A 101 -8.73 16.96 8.01
C ILE A 101 -9.23 17.11 6.58
N ILE A 102 -10.50 16.76 6.31
CA ILE A 102 -11.09 16.86 4.98
C ILE A 102 -10.98 18.29 4.44
N ASN A 103 -11.38 19.29 5.23
CA ASN A 103 -11.32 20.69 4.83
C ASN A 103 -9.87 21.17 4.57
N SER A 104 -8.93 20.73 5.40
CA SER A 104 -7.50 21.03 5.19
C SER A 104 -6.97 20.43 3.89
N ARG A 105 -7.34 19.17 3.58
CA ARG A 105 -6.94 18.50 2.33
C ARG A 105 -7.57 19.15 1.11
N LEU A 106 -8.87 19.43 1.13
CA LEU A 106 -9.57 20.13 0.05
C LEU A 106 -8.90 21.46 -0.28
N LYS A 107 -8.61 22.30 0.73
CA LYS A 107 -7.85 23.56 0.53
C LYS A 107 -6.50 23.33 -0.13
N SER A 108 -5.77 22.28 0.27
CA SER A 108 -4.47 21.96 -0.34
C SER A 108 -4.56 21.57 -1.81
N PHE A 109 -5.67 21.00 -2.27
CA PHE A 109 -5.88 20.70 -3.69
C PHE A 109 -6.10 21.99 -4.48
N PHE A 110 -6.97 22.89 -4.01
CA PHE A 110 -7.25 24.16 -4.69
C PHE A 110 -6.04 25.13 -4.74
N HIS A 111 -5.20 25.14 -3.70
CA HIS A 111 -4.02 26.01 -3.66
C HIS A 111 -2.83 25.49 -4.48
N LYS A 112 -2.77 24.19 -4.79
CA LYS A 112 -1.71 23.65 -5.66
C LYS A 112 -1.87 24.07 -7.12
N ASP A 113 -3.10 24.30 -7.57
CA ASP A 113 -3.36 24.75 -8.94
C ASP A 113 -3.03 26.23 -9.17
N THR A 114 -2.91 27.03 -8.11
CA THR A 114 -2.55 28.46 -8.18
C THR A 114 -1.06 28.75 -7.93
N SER A 115 -0.29 27.77 -7.42
CA SER A 115 1.14 27.91 -7.14
C SER A 115 2.00 27.14 -8.16
N LYS A 116 1.92 27.54 -9.44
CA LYS A 116 2.93 27.23 -10.46
C LYS A 116 3.62 28.51 -10.91
N GLN A 117 4.14 29.30 -9.96
CA GLN A 117 5.10 30.35 -10.27
C GLN A 117 5.98 30.61 -9.05
N GLY A 118 7.18 30.04 -9.06
CA GLY A 118 8.17 30.21 -8.00
C GLY A 118 9.09 29.02 -7.84
N ASN A 119 9.83 28.66 -8.91
CA ASN A 119 11.06 27.90 -8.74
C ASN A 119 12.05 28.79 -8.00
N SER A 120 12.23 28.54 -6.71
CA SER A 120 13.54 28.65 -6.09
C SER A 120 14.01 27.24 -5.83
N ASP A 121 14.73 26.70 -6.82
CA ASP A 121 15.55 25.51 -6.68
C ASP A 121 16.67 25.84 -5.68
N MET A 122 16.35 25.82 -4.40
CA MET A 122 17.34 25.58 -3.36
C MET A 122 17.47 24.06 -3.31
N GLU A 123 18.46 23.55 -4.05
CA GLU A 123 19.02 22.22 -3.81
C GLU A 123 19.56 22.21 -2.37
N ASP A 124 18.67 21.97 -1.41
CA ASP A 124 19.08 21.63 -0.05
C ASP A 124 19.73 20.26 -0.17
N GLU A 125 21.07 20.25 -0.13
CA GLU A 125 21.87 19.04 0.03
C GLU A 125 21.29 18.28 1.22
N THR A 126 20.39 17.33 0.94
CA THR A 126 19.67 16.57 1.96
C THR A 126 20.65 15.69 2.72
N ALA A 127 21.30 16.28 3.71
CA ALA A 127 22.05 15.55 4.71
C ALA A 127 21.16 14.41 5.21
N LYS A 128 21.59 13.16 5.01
CA LYS A 128 20.86 11.95 5.38
C LYS A 128 20.43 12.07 6.85
N LYS A 129 19.18 12.46 7.09
CA LYS A 129 18.62 12.52 8.43
C LYS A 129 18.56 11.11 8.97
N SER A 130 19.19 10.87 10.11
CA SER A 130 19.08 9.59 10.80
C SER A 130 17.60 9.36 11.14
N CYS A 131 17.13 8.12 11.07
CA CYS A 131 15.73 7.77 11.30
C CYS A 131 15.67 6.74 12.43
N PHE A 132 14.80 6.97 13.41
CA PHE A 132 14.55 6.01 14.48
C PHE A 132 13.06 5.86 14.72
N THR A 133 12.66 4.65 15.11
CA THR A 133 11.27 4.29 15.36
C THR A 133 11.09 3.93 16.82
N VAL A 134 10.08 4.51 17.47
CA VAL A 134 9.75 4.25 18.87
C VAL A 134 8.30 3.78 18.96
N PRO A 135 7.96 2.82 19.85
CA PRO A 135 6.58 2.49 20.09
C PRO A 135 5.79 3.69 20.63
N TYR A 136 4.56 3.87 20.14
CA TYR A 136 3.71 4.95 20.60
C TYR A 136 3.18 4.64 22.00
N LEU A 137 3.60 5.45 22.96
CA LEU A 137 3.14 5.46 24.35
C LEU A 137 2.93 6.94 24.68
N SER A 138 1.69 7.37 24.83
CA SER A 138 1.32 8.81 24.92
C SER A 138 2.21 9.59 25.89
N SER A 139 2.44 9.05 27.09
CA SER A 139 3.26 9.68 28.15
C SER A 139 4.76 9.81 27.82
N ILE A 140 5.29 8.92 26.97
CA ILE A 140 6.72 8.81 26.68
C ILE A 140 7.03 9.44 25.33
N SER A 141 6.25 9.11 24.30
CA SER A 141 6.41 9.56 22.93
C SER A 141 6.41 11.08 22.80
N GLU A 142 5.58 11.79 23.56
CA GLU A 142 5.53 13.26 23.53
C GLU A 142 6.82 13.89 24.07
N LYS A 143 7.40 13.30 25.13
CA LYS A 143 8.69 13.74 25.67
C LYS A 143 9.82 13.48 24.68
N PHE A 144 9.83 12.31 24.04
CA PHE A 144 10.81 11.97 23.00
C PHE A 144 10.74 12.92 21.82
N LYS A 145 9.54 13.31 21.38
CA LYS A 145 9.35 14.28 20.29
C LYS A 145 10.06 15.61 20.58
N ASN A 146 9.98 16.08 21.82
CA ASN A 146 10.62 17.34 22.21
C ASN A 146 12.15 17.19 22.24
N ILE A 147 12.67 16.09 22.77
CA ILE A 147 14.11 15.82 22.84
C ILE A 147 14.73 15.73 21.44
N THR A 148 14.04 15.09 20.49
CA THR A 148 14.60 14.85 19.15
C THR A 148 14.33 16.00 18.18
N LYS A 149 13.63 17.06 18.61
CA LYS A 149 13.36 18.23 17.77
C LYS A 149 14.64 18.96 17.39
N ASP A 150 15.61 18.99 18.29
CA ASP A 150 16.88 19.69 18.12
C ASP A 150 17.97 18.77 17.52
N MET A 151 17.63 17.51 17.25
CA MET A 151 18.50 16.55 16.58
C MET A 151 18.19 16.53 15.08
N ASN A 152 19.19 16.32 14.22
CA ASN A 152 18.99 16.11 12.79
C ASN A 152 18.45 14.69 12.48
N THR A 153 17.36 14.31 13.17
CA THR A 153 16.86 12.95 13.23
C THR A 153 15.34 12.93 13.06
N SER A 154 14.83 12.04 12.22
CA SER A 154 13.39 11.84 12.00
C SER A 154 12.85 10.76 12.96
N LEU A 155 11.91 11.15 13.83
CA LEU A 155 11.22 10.26 14.76
C LEU A 155 9.93 9.70 14.14
N TYR A 156 9.79 8.38 14.13
CA TYR A 156 8.57 7.70 13.70
C TYR A 156 7.97 6.86 14.82
N TYR A 157 6.66 6.74 14.83
CA TYR A 157 5.94 5.94 15.81
C TYR A 157 5.49 4.61 15.23
N CYS A 158 5.64 3.54 16.01
CA CYS A 158 5.07 2.22 15.69
C CYS A 158 4.09 1.77 16.78
N SER A 159 3.17 0.87 16.42
CA SER A 159 2.26 0.27 17.40
C SER A 159 2.96 -0.86 18.15
N LEU A 160 2.70 -0.99 19.46
CA LEU A 160 3.17 -2.11 20.29
C LEU A 160 2.47 -3.42 19.92
N ASN A 161 1.16 -3.35 19.67
CA ASN A 161 0.33 -4.51 19.40
C ASN A 161 0.38 -4.89 17.93
N LYS A 162 1.43 -5.61 17.52
CA LYS A 162 1.55 -6.12 16.15
C LYS A 162 0.80 -7.44 16.02
N LEU A 163 -0.02 -7.54 14.97
CA LEU A 163 -0.76 -8.77 14.65
C LEU A 163 0.16 -9.98 14.44
N ASP A 164 1.39 -9.78 13.95
CA ASP A 164 2.36 -10.87 13.77
C ASP A 164 2.76 -11.59 15.08
N GLY A 165 2.65 -10.91 16.23
CA GLY A 165 2.85 -11.55 17.53
C GLY A 165 1.69 -12.46 17.96
N ILE A 166 0.50 -12.24 17.40
CA ILE A 166 -0.75 -12.92 17.75
C ILE A 166 -1.08 -13.98 16.69
N ILE A 167 -1.06 -13.58 15.43
CA ILE A 167 -1.31 -14.38 14.24
C ILE A 167 0.04 -14.74 13.66
N LYS A 168 0.56 -15.90 14.04
CA LYS A 168 1.76 -16.45 13.43
C LYS A 168 1.44 -16.85 11.99
N ASP A 169 2.30 -16.46 11.05
CA ASP A 169 2.26 -17.03 9.72
C ASP A 169 2.51 -18.54 9.86
N HIS A 170 1.59 -19.39 9.40
CA HIS A 170 1.74 -20.85 9.43
C HIS A 170 2.76 -21.34 8.39
N LYS A 171 3.63 -20.44 7.93
CA LYS A 171 4.68 -20.74 6.95
C LYS A 171 5.97 -21.02 7.69
N ASP A 172 6.63 -22.09 7.27
CA ASP A 172 7.96 -22.41 7.75
C ASP A 172 8.93 -21.27 7.44
N ARG A 173 9.74 -20.90 8.43
CA ARG A 173 10.77 -19.88 8.26
C ARG A 173 11.82 -20.41 7.29
N LEU A 174 11.74 -19.98 6.03
CA LEU A 174 12.74 -20.31 5.02
C LEU A 174 14.05 -19.59 5.35
N GLN A 175 15.18 -20.28 5.18
CA GLN A 175 16.49 -19.63 5.20
C GLN A 175 16.52 -18.50 4.16
N VAL A 176 17.24 -17.41 4.45
CA VAL A 176 17.29 -16.21 3.61
C VAL A 176 17.62 -16.62 2.17
N PRO A 177 16.71 -16.42 1.21
CA PRO A 177 16.94 -16.85 -0.15
C PRO A 177 18.04 -16.02 -0.80
N THR A 178 18.99 -16.69 -1.45
CA THR A 178 19.93 -16.04 -2.37
C THR A 178 19.13 -15.30 -3.43
N LYS A 179 19.28 -13.96 -3.48
CA LYS A 179 18.44 -13.10 -4.33
C LYS A 179 18.75 -13.23 -5.81
N MET A 180 19.93 -13.72 -6.18
CA MET A 180 20.37 -13.82 -7.57
C MET A 180 20.59 -15.28 -7.96
N SER A 181 20.11 -15.64 -9.15
CA SER A 181 20.33 -16.90 -9.83
C SER A 181 21.12 -16.64 -11.11
N CYS A 182 22.28 -17.25 -11.25
CA CYS A 182 23.06 -17.23 -12.48
C CYS A 182 23.08 -18.65 -13.05
N ILE A 183 22.63 -18.82 -14.29
CA ILE A 183 22.65 -20.08 -15.02
C ILE A 183 23.47 -19.84 -16.28
N GLN A 184 24.64 -20.46 -16.35
CA GLN A 184 25.46 -20.45 -17.57
C GLN A 184 24.91 -21.47 -18.56
N CYS A 185 24.82 -21.09 -19.83
CA CYS A 185 24.61 -22.04 -20.89
C CYS A 185 25.84 -22.95 -21.00
N ARG A 186 25.62 -24.24 -21.25
CA ARG A 186 26.73 -25.18 -21.42
C ARG A 186 27.28 -25.14 -22.86
N ASP A 187 26.45 -24.73 -23.82
CA ASP A 187 26.73 -24.81 -25.25
C ASP A 187 27.09 -23.45 -25.87
N CYS A 188 27.09 -22.37 -25.08
CA CYS A 188 27.57 -21.05 -25.49
C CYS A 188 27.91 -20.15 -24.29
N ASP A 189 28.57 -19.02 -24.53
CA ASP A 189 28.96 -18.05 -23.49
C ASP A 189 27.79 -17.23 -22.91
N ALA A 190 26.55 -17.56 -23.26
CA ALA A 190 25.37 -16.87 -22.74
C ALA A 190 25.14 -17.23 -21.26
N THR A 191 24.91 -16.21 -20.44
CA THR A 191 24.54 -16.37 -19.02
C THR A 191 23.17 -15.76 -18.77
N TYR A 192 22.26 -16.57 -18.22
CA TYR A 192 20.98 -16.07 -17.72
C TYR A 192 21.14 -15.64 -16.26
N VAL A 193 20.92 -14.35 -16.00
CA VAL A 193 20.89 -13.78 -14.64
C VAL A 193 19.46 -13.39 -14.31
N GLY A 194 18.91 -13.97 -13.24
CA GLY A 194 17.56 -13.70 -12.78
C GLY A 194 17.50 -13.46 -11.29
N GLN A 195 16.66 -12.53 -10.85
CA GLN A 195 16.37 -12.33 -9.43
C GLN A 195 15.30 -13.32 -8.95
N THR A 196 15.43 -13.84 -7.72
CA THR A 196 14.40 -14.71 -7.13
C THR A 196 14.14 -14.38 -5.66
N GLY A 197 12.86 -14.36 -5.29
CA GLY A 197 12.40 -14.31 -3.90
C GLY A 197 12.26 -15.69 -3.26
N ARG A 198 12.52 -16.78 -3.99
CA ARG A 198 12.52 -18.17 -3.48
C ARG A 198 13.96 -18.62 -3.24
N LEU A 199 14.14 -19.70 -2.48
CA LEU A 199 15.44 -20.36 -2.38
C LEU A 199 15.94 -20.73 -3.79
N LEU A 200 17.20 -20.41 -4.10
CA LEU A 200 17.81 -20.65 -5.41
C LEU A 200 17.58 -22.10 -5.91
N LYS A 201 17.71 -23.09 -5.01
CA LYS A 201 17.44 -24.51 -5.31
C LYS A 201 16.03 -24.75 -5.86
N MET A 202 15.03 -24.07 -5.31
CA MET A 202 13.63 -24.21 -5.73
C MET A 202 13.42 -23.54 -7.08
N ARG A 203 14.01 -22.35 -7.28
CA ARG A 203 13.92 -21.62 -8.55
C ARG A 203 14.55 -22.40 -9.70
N ILE A 204 15.72 -22.99 -9.49
CA ILE A 204 16.38 -23.84 -10.49
C ILE A 204 15.51 -25.05 -10.80
N LYS A 205 14.93 -25.71 -9.78
CA LYS A 205 14.04 -26.86 -9.98
C LYS A 205 12.79 -26.51 -10.79
N GLU A 206 12.16 -25.37 -10.50
CA GLU A 206 11.02 -24.87 -11.27
C GLU A 206 11.37 -24.62 -12.73
N HIS A 207 12.52 -23.97 -12.97
CA HIS A 207 12.99 -23.67 -14.32
C HIS A 207 13.26 -24.95 -15.11
N ARG A 208 13.97 -25.92 -14.52
CA ARG A 208 14.18 -27.25 -15.12
C ARG A 208 12.86 -27.96 -15.40
N ASN A 209 11.93 -27.96 -14.45
CA ASN A 209 10.61 -28.58 -14.64
C ASN A 209 9.78 -27.91 -15.74
N TYR A 210 9.93 -26.60 -15.94
CA TYR A 210 9.25 -25.88 -17.01
C TYR A 210 9.82 -26.26 -18.38
N ILE A 211 11.15 -26.33 -18.51
CA ILE A 211 11.84 -26.76 -19.74
C ILE A 211 11.44 -28.22 -20.08
N ASN A 212 11.50 -29.12 -19.10
CA ASN A 212 11.17 -30.53 -19.28
C ASN A 212 9.70 -30.78 -19.67
N LYS A 213 8.78 -29.85 -19.38
CA LYS A 213 7.39 -29.94 -19.82
C LYS A 213 7.15 -29.46 -21.25
N LYS A 214 8.06 -28.66 -21.80
CA LYS A 214 7.97 -28.11 -23.14
C LYS A 214 8.67 -28.97 -24.19
N LEU A 215 9.58 -29.84 -23.78
CA LEU A 215 10.20 -30.82 -24.66
C LEU A 215 9.29 -32.07 -24.73
N PRO A 216 8.63 -32.38 -25.86
CA PRO A 216 8.09 -33.70 -26.05
C PRO A 216 9.26 -34.70 -26.05
N VAL A 217 9.23 -35.65 -25.12
CA VAL A 217 10.14 -36.80 -25.15
C VAL A 217 9.68 -37.69 -26.30
N ASN A 218 10.18 -37.42 -27.50
CA ASN A 218 10.18 -38.40 -28.58
C ASN A 218 11.47 -39.21 -28.42
N LEU A 219 11.32 -40.43 -27.89
CA LEU A 219 12.19 -41.56 -28.20
C LEU A 219 11.56 -42.28 -29.40
#